data_AF-A0A7Y8ITN1-F1
#
_entry.id   AF-A0A7Y8ITN1-F1
#
_cell.length_a   1.000
_cell.length_b   1.000
_cell.length_c   1.000
_cell.angle_alpha   90.00
_cell.angle_beta   90.00
_cell.angle_gamma   90.00
#
_symmetry.space_group_name_H-M   'P 1'
#
loop_
_entity.id
_entity.type
_entity.pdbx_description
1 polymer ?
#
loop_
_entity_poly.entity_id
_entity_poly.type
_entity_poly.pdbx_seq_one_letter_code
_entity_poly.pdbx_strand_id
1 'polypeptide(L)'
;MTPLIIPRANHPISRKNIDEEALKVLYRLHRNGFLAYLVGGSVRDLLLGKIPIDFDVVTNAHPLEIHALFKNSRIVGRRFRLVHVFFKGGKVIEVSTFRSRSEFEEIETEEGEIVRKESFGTPAEDAQRRDITINGLFYNISDFSIIDYVGGMVDLERQIIRTIGSPDERFEQDPVRMIRVIRHAARTGFSIEEPTYQAILRNREEIRKCSPSRLRDEFLRELKEGVAKPSLQLMLQTGLLFSLFPDLERTFGDRSLSKGKNKNFFLSLFDLVDQLIRGGSQVSESILFALLLTPFLRSITPEHPFLGKREKYLYRMQTIRWAIDQILTPFSFPRGSKEMACQILMAQSIIRNSIQKGIIPKRLRMKKYFKEAVLLFGIEAQAKGERVPRLLRETVPSDLLPWWPKELKIRYRKSRWRSVPKKET
;
A
#
# COMPACT_ATOMS: atom_id res chain seq x y z
N MET A 1 33.19 2.87 9.20
CA MET A 1 32.32 4.03 8.92
C MET A 1 31.85 4.54 10.27
N THR A 2 32.26 5.75 10.66
CA THR A 2 31.93 6.30 11.97
C THR A 2 30.51 6.86 11.94
N PRO A 3 29.57 6.42 12.80
CA PRO A 3 28.21 6.94 12.79
C PRO A 3 28.14 8.36 13.35
N LEU A 4 27.17 9.13 12.87
CA LEU A 4 26.67 10.29 13.58
C LEU A 4 25.77 9.80 14.72
N ILE A 5 26.09 10.20 15.95
CA ILE A 5 25.28 9.90 17.13
C ILE A 5 24.57 11.18 17.55
N ILE A 6 23.24 11.15 17.52
CA ILE A 6 22.39 12.25 17.98
C ILE A 6 21.97 11.94 19.42
N PRO A 7 22.46 12.67 20.42
CA PRO A 7 22.11 12.44 21.82
C PRO A 7 20.62 12.66 22.08
N ARG A 8 20.12 12.09 23.17
CA ARG A 8 18.71 12.20 23.59
C ARG A 8 18.15 13.62 23.58
N ALA A 9 18.96 14.61 23.97
CA ALA A 9 18.53 16.01 24.04
C ALA A 9 18.23 16.63 22.66
N ASN A 10 18.78 16.06 21.58
CA ASN A 10 18.79 16.67 20.26
C ASN A 10 17.80 16.02 19.28
N HIS A 11 16.82 15.25 19.77
CA HIS A 11 15.77 14.68 18.94
C HIS A 11 14.42 14.56 19.69
N PRO A 12 13.29 14.56 18.95
CA PRO A 12 11.95 14.59 19.56
C PRO A 12 11.46 13.23 20.08
N ILE A 13 12.11 12.12 19.74
CA ILE A 13 11.63 10.78 20.14
C ILE A 13 11.47 10.68 21.66
N SER A 14 10.23 10.35 22.07
CA SER A 14 9.87 10.08 23.45
C SER A 14 9.52 8.61 23.62
N ARG A 15 10.00 8.00 24.70
CA ARG A 15 9.66 6.61 25.07
C ARG A 15 8.15 6.39 25.24
N LYS A 16 7.40 7.43 25.58
CA LYS A 16 5.93 7.37 25.72
C LYS A 16 5.22 7.09 24.39
N ASN A 17 5.89 7.35 23.27
CA ASN A 17 5.36 7.13 21.93
C ASN A 17 5.79 5.78 21.34
N ILE A 18 6.54 4.98 22.11
CA ILE A 18 6.97 3.64 21.74
C ILE A 18 6.10 2.63 22.47
N ASP A 19 5.60 1.65 21.73
CA ASP A 19 4.81 0.56 22.28
C ASP A 19 5.49 -0.14 23.46
N GLU A 20 4.74 -0.43 24.51
CA GLU A 20 5.26 -1.13 25.69
C GLU A 20 5.84 -2.51 25.33
N GLU A 21 5.22 -3.22 24.39
CA GLU A 21 5.69 -4.51 23.90
C GLU A 21 7.04 -4.40 23.20
N ALA A 22 7.22 -3.37 22.35
CA ALA A 22 8.49 -3.11 21.69
C ALA A 22 9.57 -2.76 22.73
N LEU A 23 9.25 -1.92 23.72
CA LEU A 23 10.14 -1.61 24.84
C LEU A 23 10.52 -2.86 25.65
N LYS A 24 9.56 -3.75 25.94
CA LYS A 24 9.83 -5.03 26.64
C LYS A 24 10.81 -5.92 25.86
N VAL A 25 10.67 -5.99 24.53
CA VAL A 25 11.60 -6.73 23.67
C VAL A 25 13.00 -6.12 23.72
N LEU A 26 13.11 -4.81 23.49
CA LEU A 26 14.40 -4.08 23.51
C LEU A 26 15.11 -4.26 24.85
N TYR A 27 14.41 -4.04 25.96
CA TYR A 27 15.02 -4.16 27.29
C TYR A 27 15.42 -5.58 27.63
N ARG A 28 14.64 -6.59 27.22
CA ARG A 28 15.01 -7.99 27.48
C ARG A 28 16.27 -8.37 26.71
N LEU A 29 16.38 -8.00 25.43
CA LEU A 29 17.59 -8.24 24.65
C LEU A 29 18.80 -7.52 25.27
N HIS A 30 18.66 -6.23 25.57
CA HIS A 30 19.72 -5.42 26.17
C HIS A 30 20.21 -5.97 27.52
N ARG A 31 19.30 -6.39 28.41
CA ARG A 31 19.66 -6.99 29.71
C ARG A 31 20.40 -8.32 29.59
N ASN A 32 20.29 -9.00 28.45
CA ASN A 32 21.02 -10.24 28.17
C ASN A 32 22.31 -9.99 27.35
N GLY A 33 22.79 -8.75 27.28
CA GLY A 33 24.07 -8.39 26.65
C GLY A 33 24.00 -8.21 25.14
N PHE A 34 22.83 -8.28 24.53
CA PHE A 34 22.67 -8.05 23.09
C PHE A 34 22.45 -6.56 22.77
N LEU A 35 22.97 -6.12 21.63
CA LEU A 35 22.57 -4.86 21.01
C LEU A 35 21.13 -5.00 20.53
N ALA A 36 20.30 -4.00 20.79
CA ALA A 36 18.91 -4.00 20.36
C ALA A 36 18.46 -2.57 20.02
N TYR A 37 18.05 -2.37 18.77
CA TYR A 37 17.65 -1.06 18.25
C TYR A 37 16.26 -1.11 17.63
N LEU A 38 15.50 -0.02 17.78
CA LEU A 38 14.38 0.24 16.87
C LEU A 38 14.92 0.79 15.56
N VAL A 39 14.25 0.47 14.46
CA VAL A 39 14.70 0.83 13.12
C VAL A 39 13.57 1.15 12.15
N GLY A 40 13.95 1.65 10.97
CA GLY A 40 13.07 1.68 9.81
C GLY A 40 11.98 2.74 9.91
N GLY A 41 10.78 2.37 9.48
CA GLY A 41 9.63 3.28 9.45
C GLY A 41 9.24 3.81 10.82
N SER A 42 9.44 3.01 11.87
CA SER A 42 9.10 3.40 13.25
C SER A 42 9.92 4.60 13.74
N VAL A 43 11.24 4.56 13.58
CA VAL A 43 12.14 5.66 13.99
C VAL A 43 11.86 6.93 13.18
N ARG A 44 11.71 6.80 11.86
CA ARG A 44 11.32 7.92 10.98
C ARG A 44 10.00 8.55 11.41
N ASP A 45 8.96 7.74 11.60
CA ASP A 45 7.62 8.25 11.92
C ASP A 45 7.62 8.93 13.30
N LEU A 46 8.35 8.40 14.29
CA LEU A 46 8.55 9.07 15.59
C LEU A 46 9.28 10.41 15.47
N LEU A 47 10.32 10.49 14.64
CA LEU A 47 11.04 11.74 14.39
C LEU A 47 10.16 12.80 13.72
N LEU A 48 9.22 12.39 12.88
CA LEU A 48 8.22 13.25 12.24
C LEU A 48 7.02 13.57 13.15
N GLY A 49 7.04 13.12 14.42
CA GLY A 49 5.94 13.32 15.36
C GLY A 49 4.67 12.53 15.02
N LYS A 50 4.77 11.50 14.16
CA LYS A 50 3.68 10.60 13.78
C LYS A 50 3.66 9.37 14.70
N ILE A 51 2.51 8.69 14.75
CA ILE A 51 2.36 7.42 15.46
C ILE A 51 2.75 6.29 14.49
N PRO A 52 3.79 5.48 14.80
CA PRO A 52 4.13 4.31 14.00
C PRO A 52 2.99 3.28 13.95
N ILE A 53 2.85 2.59 12.83
CA ILE A 53 1.88 1.50 12.65
C ILE A 53 2.43 0.21 13.28
N ASP A 54 3.73 0.00 13.12
CA ASP A 54 4.49 -1.16 13.52
C ASP A 54 5.84 -0.73 14.12
N PHE A 55 6.42 -1.61 14.94
CA PHE A 55 7.73 -1.44 15.54
C PHE A 55 8.60 -2.64 15.21
N ASP A 56 9.70 -2.36 14.50
CA ASP A 56 10.70 -3.35 14.13
C ASP A 56 11.93 -3.22 15.01
N VAL A 57 12.41 -4.36 15.51
CA VAL A 57 13.63 -4.46 16.30
C VAL A 57 14.71 -5.18 15.51
N VAL A 58 15.93 -4.66 15.56
CA VAL A 58 17.14 -5.36 15.07
C VAL A 58 18.09 -5.62 16.22
N THR A 59 18.81 -6.74 16.15
CA THR A 59 19.74 -7.17 17.20
C THR A 59 20.91 -7.97 16.63
N ASN A 60 21.98 -8.12 17.41
CA ASN A 60 23.04 -9.08 17.12
C ASN A 60 22.76 -10.49 17.67
N ALA A 61 21.65 -10.69 18.41
CA ALA A 61 21.23 -12.03 18.87
C ALA A 61 20.78 -12.90 17.70
N HIS A 62 21.24 -14.15 17.62
CA HIS A 62 20.81 -15.09 16.58
C HIS A 62 19.33 -15.49 16.74
N PRO A 63 18.64 -15.93 15.66
CA PRO A 63 17.22 -16.30 15.73
C PRO A 63 16.89 -17.34 16.81
N LEU A 64 17.78 -18.30 17.04
CA LEU A 64 17.62 -19.31 18.09
C LEU A 64 17.79 -18.73 19.50
N GLU A 65 18.70 -17.77 19.68
CA GLU A 65 18.89 -17.06 20.95
C GLU A 65 17.70 -16.16 21.26
N ILE A 66 17.20 -15.43 20.25
CA ILE A 66 15.95 -14.66 20.36
C ILE A 66 14.81 -15.62 20.77
N HIS A 67 14.68 -16.77 20.10
CA HIS A 67 13.65 -17.75 20.44
C HIS A 67 13.80 -18.32 21.87
N ALA A 68 15.04 -18.51 22.33
CA ALA A 68 15.32 -18.93 23.70
C ALA A 68 14.87 -17.87 24.73
N LEU A 69 15.12 -16.59 24.47
CA LEU A 69 14.73 -15.45 25.32
C LEU A 69 13.22 -15.14 25.30
N PHE A 70 12.56 -15.47 24.19
CA PHE A 70 11.15 -15.21 23.97
C PHE A 70 10.43 -16.52 23.61
N LYS A 71 10.07 -17.34 24.61
CA LYS A 71 9.36 -18.61 24.36
C LYS A 71 8.02 -18.44 23.64
N ASN A 72 7.41 -17.27 23.78
CA ASN A 72 6.26 -16.79 23.02
C ASN A 72 6.65 -16.20 21.66
N SER A 73 7.50 -16.89 20.89
CA SER A 73 7.93 -16.42 19.57
C SER A 73 7.93 -17.52 18.52
N ARG A 74 7.94 -17.11 17.26
CA ARG A 74 8.07 -18.01 16.11
C ARG A 74 9.10 -17.48 15.14
N ILE A 75 10.02 -18.35 14.73
CA ILE A 75 10.93 -18.06 13.63
C ILE A 75 10.16 -18.19 12.31
N VAL A 76 10.22 -17.15 11.49
CA VAL A 76 9.54 -17.01 10.20
C VAL A 76 10.58 -16.74 9.13
N GLY A 77 10.41 -17.38 7.97
CA GLY A 77 11.32 -17.25 6.84
C GLY A 77 12.42 -18.32 6.83
N ARG A 78 12.82 -18.75 5.63
CA ARG A 78 13.88 -19.75 5.42
C ARG A 78 15.28 -19.12 5.29
N ARG A 79 15.37 -18.01 4.54
CA ARG A 79 16.64 -17.31 4.24
C ARG A 79 16.87 -16.07 5.12
N PHE A 80 15.82 -15.28 5.33
CA PHE A 80 15.84 -14.15 6.26
C PHE A 80 15.02 -14.54 7.48
N ARG A 81 15.68 -15.08 8.50
CA ARG A 81 15.01 -15.57 9.71
C ARG A 81 14.59 -14.37 10.56
N LEU A 82 13.35 -13.95 10.38
CA LEU A 82 12.65 -13.02 11.26
C LEU A 82 12.10 -13.80 12.45
N VAL A 83 12.05 -13.17 13.62
CA VAL A 83 11.42 -13.74 14.80
C VAL A 83 10.24 -12.89 15.18
N HIS A 84 9.04 -13.46 15.12
CA HIS A 84 7.82 -12.80 15.55
C HIS A 84 7.63 -13.09 17.04
N VAL A 85 7.67 -12.06 17.88
CA VAL A 85 7.38 -12.17 19.32
C VAL A 85 5.92 -11.79 19.57
N PHE A 86 5.14 -12.72 20.12
CA PHE A 86 3.70 -12.59 20.28
C PHE A 86 3.33 -12.07 21.66
N PHE A 87 2.45 -11.07 21.73
CA PHE A 87 1.91 -10.53 22.96
C PHE A 87 0.40 -10.77 23.06
N LYS A 88 -0.14 -10.59 24.27
CA LYS A 88 -1.60 -10.64 24.50
C LYS A 88 -2.30 -9.61 23.61
N GLY A 89 -3.52 -9.92 23.17
CA GLY A 89 -4.28 -9.04 22.27
C GLY A 89 -3.89 -9.15 20.79
N GLY A 90 -3.08 -10.14 20.41
CA GLY A 90 -2.72 -10.40 19.01
C GLY A 90 -1.59 -9.50 18.46
N LYS A 91 -0.96 -8.70 19.34
CA LYS A 91 0.16 -7.84 18.95
C LYS A 91 1.42 -8.65 18.69
N VAL A 92 2.15 -8.27 17.65
CA VAL A 92 3.39 -8.93 17.22
C VAL A 92 4.47 -7.88 17.09
N ILE A 93 5.66 -8.18 17.64
CA ILE A 93 6.87 -7.39 17.41
C ILE A 93 7.79 -8.22 16.52
N GLU A 94 8.23 -7.64 15.41
CA GLU A 94 9.20 -8.27 14.51
C GLU A 94 10.61 -7.99 15.01
N VAL A 95 11.37 -9.07 15.21
CA VAL A 95 12.78 -9.00 15.64
C VAL A 95 13.64 -9.66 14.56
N SER A 96 14.63 -8.94 14.06
CA SER A 96 15.57 -9.43 13.05
C SER A 96 17.01 -9.34 13.53
N THR A 97 17.86 -10.17 12.95
CA THR A 97 19.30 -10.03 13.11
C THR A 97 19.85 -8.99 12.14
N PHE A 98 20.96 -8.34 12.50
CA PHE A 98 21.67 -7.45 11.58
C PHE A 98 22.10 -8.19 10.31
N ARG A 99 21.87 -7.56 9.15
CA ARG A 99 22.23 -8.14 7.85
C ARG A 99 23.71 -7.92 7.56
N SER A 100 24.45 -9.00 7.31
CA SER A 100 25.85 -9.00 6.86
C SER A 100 25.98 -8.68 5.36
N ARG A 101 27.21 -8.46 4.86
CA ARG A 101 27.49 -8.32 3.42
C ARG A 101 27.38 -9.64 2.65
N SER A 102 27.80 -10.76 3.24
CA SER A 102 27.69 -12.11 2.68
C SER A 102 26.64 -12.93 3.44
N GLU A 103 25.80 -13.71 2.75
CA GLU A 103 24.83 -14.59 3.43
C GLU A 103 25.53 -15.69 4.25
N PHE A 104 26.79 -15.99 3.91
CA PHE A 104 27.62 -16.99 4.57
C PHE A 104 29.03 -16.46 4.81
N GLU A 105 29.62 -16.87 5.93
CA GLU A 105 31.06 -16.84 6.17
C GLU A 105 31.60 -18.24 5.90
N GLU A 106 32.66 -18.32 5.10
CA GLU A 106 33.41 -19.56 4.86
C GLU A 106 34.50 -19.64 5.94
N ILE A 107 34.39 -20.64 6.81
CA ILE A 107 35.34 -20.92 7.89
C ILE A 107 36.04 -22.21 7.53
N GLU A 108 37.35 -22.15 7.39
CA GLU A 108 38.19 -23.34 7.26
C GLU A 108 38.39 -23.96 8.66
N THR A 109 37.99 -25.21 8.81
CA THR A 109 38.18 -25.98 10.04
C THR A 109 39.64 -26.42 10.19
N GLU A 110 40.06 -26.80 11.38
CA GLU A 110 41.42 -27.32 11.64
C GLU A 110 41.76 -28.57 10.80
N GLU A 111 40.73 -29.24 10.26
CA GLU A 111 40.81 -30.41 9.38
C GLU A 111 40.86 -30.05 7.88
N GLY A 112 40.84 -28.76 7.53
CA GLY A 112 40.89 -28.25 6.14
C GLY A 112 39.55 -28.25 5.40
N GLU A 113 38.43 -28.51 6.08
CA GLU A 113 37.10 -28.41 5.48
C GLU A 113 36.56 -26.98 5.56
N ILE A 114 36.07 -26.45 4.43
CA ILE A 114 35.40 -25.16 4.37
C ILE A 114 33.93 -25.32 4.79
N VAL A 115 33.60 -24.82 5.98
CA VAL A 115 32.24 -24.81 6.52
C VAL A 115 31.61 -23.43 6.30
N ARG A 116 30.45 -23.39 5.64
CA ARG A 116 29.65 -22.17 5.48
C ARG A 116 28.77 -21.95 6.70
N LYS A 117 29.11 -20.97 7.55
CA LYS A 117 28.23 -20.50 8.64
C LYS A 117 27.41 -19.30 8.19
N GLU A 118 26.19 -19.16 8.73
CA GLU A 118 25.40 -17.94 8.55
C GLU A 118 26.19 -16.75 9.12
N SER A 119 26.51 -15.77 8.27
CA SER A 119 27.18 -14.53 8.70
C SER A 119 26.13 -13.51 9.13
N PHE A 120 26.42 -12.77 10.20
CA PHE A 120 25.55 -11.73 10.74
C PHE A 120 26.31 -10.42 10.79
N GLY A 121 25.62 -9.35 10.40
CA GLY A 121 26.28 -8.07 10.16
C GLY A 121 26.47 -7.24 11.42
N THR A 122 27.20 -6.16 11.24
CA THR A 122 27.22 -5.03 12.17
C THR A 122 26.01 -4.10 11.92
N PRO A 123 25.66 -3.22 12.86
CA PRO A 123 24.62 -2.20 12.63
C PRO A 123 24.90 -1.33 11.40
N ALA A 124 26.17 -1.03 11.13
CA ALA A 124 26.58 -0.26 9.95
C ALA A 124 26.31 -1.02 8.64
N GLU A 125 26.53 -2.33 8.61
CA GLU A 125 26.23 -3.16 7.43
C GLU A 125 24.72 -3.32 7.22
N ASP A 126 23.94 -3.47 8.30
CA ASP A 126 22.48 -3.48 8.21
C ASP A 126 21.96 -2.16 7.62
N ALA A 127 22.49 -1.01 8.08
CA ALA A 127 22.16 0.30 7.57
C ALA A 127 22.38 0.38 6.05
N GLN A 128 23.54 -0.08 5.57
CA GLN A 128 23.92 -0.07 4.16
C GLN A 128 23.03 -0.97 3.27
N ARG A 129 22.42 -2.01 3.85
CA ARG A 129 21.53 -2.92 3.10
C ARG A 129 20.09 -2.44 2.99
N ARG A 130 19.71 -1.37 3.69
CA ARG A 130 18.37 -0.77 3.62
C ARG A 130 18.15 -0.01 2.32
N ASP A 131 16.89 0.29 2.04
CA ASP A 131 16.50 0.85 0.76
C ASP A 131 16.75 2.37 0.70
N ILE A 132 16.37 3.13 1.74
CA ILE A 132 16.48 4.60 1.77
C ILE A 132 17.08 5.11 3.09
N THR A 133 17.77 6.25 3.03
CA THR A 133 18.56 6.83 4.13
C THR A 133 17.74 7.06 5.39
N ILE A 134 16.55 7.66 5.27
CA ILE A 134 15.65 7.94 6.40
C ILE A 134 15.13 6.68 7.12
N ASN A 135 15.16 5.51 6.46
CA ASN A 135 14.81 4.22 7.08
C ASN A 135 16.05 3.49 7.64
N GLY A 136 17.24 4.05 7.44
CA GLY A 136 18.52 3.59 7.97
C GLY A 136 18.90 4.20 9.32
N LEU A 137 17.95 4.85 9.99
CA LEU A 137 18.11 5.40 11.34
C LEU A 137 17.82 4.33 12.40
N PHE A 138 18.64 4.30 13.44
CA PHE A 138 18.51 3.39 14.58
C PHE A 138 18.26 4.19 15.85
N TYR A 139 17.32 3.75 16.69
CA TYR A 139 17.14 4.29 18.03
C TYR A 139 17.67 3.31 19.07
N ASN A 140 18.62 3.76 19.88
CA ASN A 140 19.27 2.97 20.91
C ASN A 140 18.53 3.08 22.24
N ILE A 141 18.15 1.95 22.83
CA ILE A 141 17.43 1.93 24.11
C ILE A 141 18.36 2.14 25.34
N SER A 142 19.68 1.99 25.17
CA SER A 142 20.63 2.06 26.30
C SER A 142 20.92 3.50 26.74
N ASP A 143 21.20 4.38 25.78
CA ASP A 143 21.52 5.80 26.00
C ASP A 143 20.48 6.76 25.39
N PHE A 144 19.43 6.19 24.79
CA PHE A 144 18.34 6.91 24.13
C PHE A 144 18.79 7.77 22.96
N SER A 145 19.94 7.48 22.35
CA SER A 145 20.45 8.19 21.17
C SER A 145 19.84 7.67 19.86
N ILE A 146 19.99 8.46 18.81
CA ILE A 146 19.78 8.02 17.43
C ILE A 146 21.14 7.83 16.78
N ILE A 147 21.31 6.71 16.08
CA ILE A 147 22.53 6.36 15.37
C ILE A 147 22.23 6.43 13.87
N ASP A 148 23.02 7.22 13.16
CA ASP A 148 22.91 7.42 11.72
C ASP A 148 24.24 7.09 11.02
N TYR A 149 24.22 6.06 10.17
CA TYR A 149 25.37 5.63 9.38
C TYR A 149 25.35 6.15 7.94
N VAL A 150 24.24 6.72 7.49
CA VAL A 150 23.93 6.91 6.06
C VAL A 150 23.47 8.32 5.70
N GLY A 151 23.42 9.24 6.67
CA GLY A 151 22.95 10.61 6.48
C GLY A 151 21.41 10.74 6.48
N GLY A 152 20.72 9.78 7.09
CA GLY A 152 19.26 9.78 7.20
C GLY A 152 18.69 10.98 7.95
N MET A 153 19.40 11.55 8.94
CA MET A 153 18.92 12.73 9.65
C MET A 153 18.88 13.97 8.77
N VAL A 154 19.93 14.19 7.98
CA VAL A 154 20.03 15.32 7.05
C VAL A 154 18.94 15.22 5.98
N ASP A 155 18.72 14.03 5.44
CA ASP A 155 17.68 13.81 4.43
C ASP A 155 16.27 13.93 5.02
N LEU A 156 16.07 13.53 6.28
CA LEU A 156 14.81 13.72 7.00
C LEU A 156 14.49 15.21 7.20
N GLU A 157 15.48 16.00 7.63
CA GLU A 157 15.35 17.46 7.80
C GLU A 157 15.05 18.17 6.47
N ARG A 158 15.72 17.75 5.39
CA ARG A 158 15.53 18.30 4.04
C ARG A 158 14.31 17.73 3.31
N GLN A 159 13.60 16.78 3.91
CA GLN A 159 12.44 16.11 3.31
C GLN A 159 12.78 15.44 1.96
N ILE A 160 13.89 14.68 1.93
CA ILE A 160 14.41 14.00 0.76
C ILE A 160 14.29 12.47 0.91
N ILE A 161 13.86 11.80 -0.14
CA ILE A 161 14.00 10.34 -0.31
C ILE A 161 15.24 10.07 -1.14
N ARG A 162 16.25 9.48 -0.50
CA ARG A 162 17.52 9.08 -1.13
C ARG A 162 17.75 7.58 -0.92
N THR A 163 18.17 6.88 -1.97
CA THR A 163 18.61 5.48 -1.88
C THR A 163 19.96 5.38 -1.18
N ILE A 164 20.16 4.33 -0.38
CA ILE A 164 21.46 4.06 0.23
C ILE A 164 22.37 3.34 -0.77
N GLY A 165 23.56 3.91 -1.02
CA GLY A 165 24.52 3.43 -2.02
C GLY A 165 24.23 3.98 -3.43
N SER A 166 24.80 3.34 -4.46
CA SER A 166 24.58 3.72 -5.86
C SER A 166 23.16 3.32 -6.32
N PRO A 167 22.28 4.27 -6.71
CA PRO A 167 20.91 3.95 -7.08
C PRO A 167 20.80 2.94 -8.24
N ASP A 168 21.64 3.07 -9.27
CA ASP A 168 21.64 2.16 -10.43
C ASP A 168 21.97 0.72 -10.00
N GLU A 169 23.08 0.51 -9.29
CA GLU A 169 23.46 -0.83 -8.80
C GLU A 169 22.38 -1.45 -7.90
N ARG A 170 21.75 -0.63 -7.06
CA ARG A 170 20.73 -1.10 -6.12
C ARG A 170 19.43 -1.49 -6.83
N PHE A 171 19.08 -0.81 -7.91
CA PHE A 171 17.93 -1.14 -8.74
C PHE A 171 18.20 -2.33 -9.67
N GLU A 172 19.42 -2.51 -10.17
CA GLU A 172 19.80 -3.72 -10.90
C GLU A 172 19.75 -4.96 -10.00
N GLN A 173 20.24 -4.86 -8.75
CA GLN A 173 20.22 -5.96 -7.79
C GLN A 173 18.81 -6.33 -7.31
N ASP A 174 17.97 -5.34 -7.00
CA ASP A 174 16.58 -5.56 -6.59
C ASP A 174 15.66 -4.46 -7.15
N PRO A 175 15.14 -4.64 -8.37
CA PRO A 175 14.33 -3.63 -9.07
C PRO A 175 13.08 -3.20 -8.30
N VAL A 176 12.57 -4.05 -7.42
CA VAL A 176 11.42 -3.75 -6.53
C VAL A 176 11.66 -2.50 -5.68
N ARG A 177 12.92 -2.15 -5.40
CA ARG A 177 13.26 -0.93 -4.66
C ARG A 177 12.74 0.35 -5.31
N MET A 178 12.59 0.39 -6.65
CA MET A 178 12.01 1.55 -7.33
C MET A 178 10.57 1.82 -6.88
N ILE A 179 9.75 0.76 -6.74
CA ILE A 179 8.38 0.85 -6.21
C ILE A 179 8.42 1.36 -4.76
N ARG A 180 9.35 0.83 -3.94
CA ARG A 180 9.49 1.25 -2.54
C ARG A 180 9.88 2.71 -2.39
N VAL A 181 10.82 3.21 -3.21
CA VAL A 181 11.22 4.62 -3.22
C VAL A 181 10.01 5.51 -3.54
N ILE A 182 9.26 5.18 -4.60
CA ILE A 182 8.03 5.91 -4.98
C ILE A 182 7.01 5.89 -3.85
N ARG A 183 6.75 4.73 -3.25
CA ARG A 183 5.82 4.58 -2.12
C ARG A 183 6.24 5.43 -0.92
N HIS A 184 7.54 5.45 -0.59
CA HIS A 184 8.04 6.27 0.51
C HIS A 184 7.90 7.76 0.23
N ALA A 185 8.20 8.23 -0.98
CA ALA A 185 7.97 9.62 -1.40
C ALA A 185 6.50 10.00 -1.29
N ALA A 186 5.61 9.16 -1.82
CA ALA A 186 4.16 9.39 -1.77
C ALA A 186 3.59 9.39 -0.35
N ARG A 187 4.06 8.50 0.54
CA ARG A 187 3.61 8.42 1.94
C ARG A 187 4.07 9.59 2.79
N THR A 188 5.30 10.04 2.58
CA THR A 188 5.90 11.12 3.39
C THR A 188 5.59 12.50 2.84
N GLY A 189 5.31 12.62 1.54
CA GLY A 189 5.23 13.89 0.81
C GLY A 189 6.62 14.45 0.45
N PHE A 190 7.69 13.68 0.63
CA PHE A 190 9.06 14.10 0.40
C PHE A 190 9.43 14.02 -1.08
N SER A 191 10.37 14.85 -1.51
CA SER A 191 10.92 14.80 -2.86
C SER A 191 11.96 13.68 -3.01
N ILE A 192 11.97 12.99 -4.14
CA ILE A 192 13.03 12.04 -4.46
C ILE A 192 14.28 12.82 -4.89
N GLU A 193 15.45 12.44 -4.38
CA GLU A 193 16.72 13.01 -4.81
C GLU A 193 16.92 12.84 -6.34
N GLU A 194 17.48 13.85 -7.01
CA GLU A 194 17.66 13.87 -8.46
C GLU A 194 18.44 12.64 -9.01
N PRO A 195 19.66 12.30 -8.53
CA PRO A 195 20.32 11.05 -8.88
C PRO A 195 19.46 9.79 -8.73
N THR A 196 18.72 9.68 -7.62
CA THR A 196 17.83 8.55 -7.35
C THR A 196 16.67 8.52 -8.36
N TYR A 197 16.08 9.68 -8.66
CA TYR A 197 15.00 9.82 -9.63
C TYR A 197 15.44 9.43 -11.04
N GLN A 198 16.60 9.93 -11.48
CA GLN A 198 17.18 9.60 -12.79
C GLN A 198 17.52 8.12 -12.93
N ALA A 199 17.99 7.48 -11.87
CA ALA A 199 18.23 6.04 -11.87
C ALA A 199 16.92 5.24 -12.00
N ILE A 200 15.80 5.69 -11.43
CA ILE A 200 14.49 5.05 -11.69
C ILE A 200 14.15 5.14 -13.17
N LEU A 201 14.35 6.29 -13.82
CA LEU A 201 14.06 6.46 -15.25
C LEU A 201 14.88 5.50 -16.13
N ARG A 202 16.17 5.35 -15.84
CA ARG A 202 17.08 4.45 -16.58
C ARG A 202 16.76 2.98 -16.37
N ASN A 203 16.50 2.59 -15.12
CA ASN A 203 16.39 1.18 -14.73
C ASN A 203 14.96 0.65 -14.67
N ARG A 204 13.92 1.45 -14.96
CA ARG A 204 12.51 1.04 -14.83
C ARG A 204 12.16 -0.29 -15.51
N GLU A 205 12.81 -0.63 -16.62
CA GLU A 205 12.57 -1.88 -17.36
C GLU A 205 13.11 -3.13 -16.62
N GLU A 206 14.08 -2.97 -15.72
CA GLU A 206 14.60 -4.04 -14.87
C GLU A 206 13.53 -4.66 -13.98
N ILE A 207 12.44 -3.92 -13.72
CA ILE A 207 11.30 -4.41 -12.95
C ILE A 207 10.72 -5.71 -13.53
N ARG A 208 10.85 -5.94 -14.85
CA ARG A 208 10.35 -7.14 -15.53
C ARG A 208 11.12 -8.40 -15.19
N LYS A 209 12.34 -8.29 -14.66
CA LYS A 209 13.16 -9.42 -14.20
C LYS A 209 12.70 -9.95 -12.82
N CYS A 210 11.90 -9.18 -12.08
CA CYS A 210 11.43 -9.56 -10.76
C CYS A 210 10.35 -10.63 -10.81
N SER A 211 10.22 -11.41 -9.74
CA SER A 211 9.15 -12.40 -9.65
C SER A 211 7.78 -11.71 -9.63
N PRO A 212 6.79 -12.21 -10.42
CA PRO A 212 5.43 -11.69 -10.46
C PRO A 212 4.79 -11.45 -9.10
N SER A 213 4.97 -12.40 -8.16
CA SER A 213 4.40 -12.32 -6.82
C SER A 213 4.97 -11.18 -5.99
N ARG A 214 6.27 -10.88 -6.09
CA ARG A 214 6.89 -9.78 -5.36
C ARG A 214 6.40 -8.42 -5.87
N LEU A 215 6.33 -8.27 -7.19
CA LEU A 215 5.78 -7.06 -7.82
C LEU A 215 4.33 -6.84 -7.42
N ARG A 216 3.53 -7.91 -7.47
CA ARG A 216 2.12 -7.92 -7.05
C ARG A 216 1.96 -7.41 -5.62
N ASP A 217 2.72 -7.98 -4.69
CA ASP A 217 2.56 -7.69 -3.26
C ASP A 217 2.94 -6.25 -2.93
N GLU A 218 4.01 -5.72 -3.55
CA GLU A 218 4.44 -4.33 -3.35
C GLU A 218 3.49 -3.33 -4.02
N PHE A 219 3.03 -3.61 -5.24
CA PHE A 219 2.05 -2.77 -5.93
C PHE A 219 0.70 -2.72 -5.18
N LEU A 220 0.20 -3.87 -4.70
CA LEU A 220 -1.03 -3.90 -3.92
C LEU A 220 -0.89 -3.19 -2.58
N ARG A 221 0.28 -3.29 -1.94
CA ARG A 221 0.56 -2.61 -0.69
C ARG A 221 0.48 -1.10 -0.88
N GLU A 222 1.08 -0.57 -1.94
CA GLU A 222 1.01 0.84 -2.31
C GLU A 222 -0.45 1.33 -2.47
N LEU A 223 -1.29 0.56 -3.16
CA LEU A 223 -2.70 0.94 -3.38
C LEU A 223 -3.58 0.89 -2.14
N LYS A 224 -3.16 0.17 -1.09
CA LYS A 224 -3.96 -0.05 0.14
C LYS A 224 -3.54 0.84 1.32
N GLU A 225 -2.46 1.60 1.21
CA GLU A 225 -1.95 2.48 2.28
C GLU A 225 -2.61 3.87 2.30
N GLY A 226 -3.60 4.14 1.45
CA GLY A 226 -4.29 5.43 1.41
C GLY A 226 -3.46 6.57 0.77
N VAL A 227 -2.45 6.19 -0.02
CA VAL A 227 -1.56 7.09 -0.79
C VAL A 227 -1.41 6.61 -2.24
N ALA A 228 -2.44 5.93 -2.76
CA ALA A 228 -2.45 5.37 -4.10
C ALA A 228 -2.32 6.45 -5.18
N LYS A 229 -3.03 7.57 -5.07
CA LYS A 229 -2.95 8.66 -6.07
C LYS A 229 -1.54 9.24 -6.21
N PRO A 230 -0.88 9.75 -5.14
CA PRO A 230 0.45 10.34 -5.29
C PRO A 230 1.47 9.29 -5.78
N SER A 231 1.34 8.03 -5.36
CA SER A 231 2.24 6.97 -5.82
C SER A 231 2.05 6.64 -7.31
N LEU A 232 0.81 6.45 -7.76
CA LEU A 232 0.49 6.24 -9.18
C LEU A 232 0.87 7.46 -10.05
N GLN A 233 0.76 8.67 -9.52
CA GLN A 233 1.20 9.88 -10.19
C GLN A 233 2.71 9.85 -10.45
N LEU A 234 3.52 9.49 -9.45
CA LEU A 234 4.97 9.31 -9.59
C LEU A 234 5.31 8.17 -10.56
N MET A 235 4.62 7.02 -10.48
CA MET A 235 4.84 5.91 -11.43
C MET A 235 4.52 6.29 -12.88
N LEU A 236 3.51 7.14 -13.10
CA LEU A 236 3.20 7.68 -14.43
C LEU A 236 4.25 8.68 -14.90
N GLN A 237 4.82 9.48 -13.99
CA GLN A 237 5.88 10.44 -14.32
C GLN A 237 7.21 9.74 -14.66
N THR A 238 7.55 8.68 -13.91
CA THR A 238 8.76 7.90 -14.15
C THR A 238 8.62 6.89 -15.30
N GLY A 239 7.38 6.61 -15.72
CA GLY A 239 7.04 5.57 -16.68
C GLY A 239 7.10 4.15 -16.12
N LEU A 240 7.40 3.98 -14.81
CA LEU A 240 7.44 2.67 -14.16
C LEU A 240 6.09 1.94 -14.24
N LEU A 241 4.97 2.68 -14.28
CA LEU A 241 3.65 2.07 -14.47
C LEU A 241 3.55 1.35 -15.81
N PHE A 242 4.21 1.85 -16.87
CA PHE A 242 4.20 1.22 -18.20
C PHE A 242 5.17 0.05 -18.28
N SER A 243 6.26 0.08 -17.52
CA SER A 243 7.16 -1.07 -17.38
C SER A 243 6.44 -2.25 -16.70
N LEU A 244 5.57 -1.97 -15.72
CA LEU A 244 4.69 -2.95 -15.06
C LEU A 244 3.51 -3.37 -15.96
N PHE A 245 2.78 -2.42 -16.53
CA PHE A 245 1.58 -2.68 -17.32
C PHE A 245 1.69 -2.02 -18.70
N PRO A 246 2.39 -2.66 -19.67
CA PRO A 246 2.67 -2.07 -20.98
C PRO A 246 1.41 -1.63 -21.74
N ASP A 247 0.31 -2.39 -21.64
CA ASP A 247 -0.95 -2.04 -22.32
C ASP A 247 -1.57 -0.72 -21.85
N LEU A 248 -1.25 -0.25 -20.63
CA LEU A 248 -1.72 1.04 -20.14
C LEU A 248 -1.07 2.23 -20.86
N GLU A 249 0.06 2.01 -21.55
CA GLU A 249 0.70 3.04 -22.37
C GLU A 249 -0.21 3.49 -23.52
N ARG A 250 -1.06 2.62 -24.06
CA ARG A 250 -2.04 3.03 -25.09
C ARG A 250 -3.05 4.06 -24.55
N THR A 251 -3.38 3.97 -23.26
CA THR A 251 -4.38 4.83 -22.61
C THR A 251 -3.77 6.11 -22.05
N PHE A 252 -2.57 6.03 -21.48
CA PHE A 252 -1.93 7.14 -20.75
C PHE A 252 -0.57 7.58 -21.30
N GLY A 253 -0.03 6.93 -22.33
CA GLY A 253 1.23 7.31 -22.97
C GLY A 253 1.11 8.55 -23.84
N ASP A 254 2.25 9.12 -24.25
CA ASP A 254 2.34 10.38 -25.01
C ASP A 254 1.55 10.38 -26.32
N ARG A 255 1.37 9.20 -26.91
CA ARG A 255 0.64 9.02 -28.18
C ARG A 255 -0.89 9.08 -28.02
N SER A 256 -1.42 9.14 -26.79
CA SER A 256 -2.87 9.18 -26.57
C SER A 256 -3.42 10.61 -26.68
N LEU A 257 -4.30 10.84 -27.66
CA LEU A 257 -4.99 12.13 -27.87
C LEU A 257 -5.79 12.62 -26.65
N SER A 258 -6.18 11.70 -25.75
CA SER A 258 -6.92 12.00 -24.51
C SER A 258 -6.09 11.79 -23.24
N LYS A 259 -4.75 11.75 -23.35
CA LYS A 259 -3.82 11.46 -22.23
C LYS A 259 -4.15 12.25 -20.97
N GLY A 260 -4.26 13.58 -21.07
CA GLY A 260 -4.51 14.45 -19.91
C GLY A 260 -5.84 14.15 -19.21
N LYS A 261 -6.92 13.99 -19.98
CA LYS A 261 -8.26 13.66 -19.44
C LYS A 261 -8.29 12.27 -18.80
N ASN A 262 -7.74 11.26 -19.48
CA ASN A 262 -7.70 9.89 -18.98
C ASN A 262 -6.81 9.77 -17.72
N LYS A 263 -5.65 10.44 -17.71
CA LYS A 263 -4.75 10.50 -16.55
C LYS A 263 -5.43 11.15 -15.36
N ASN A 264 -6.05 12.33 -15.54
CA ASN A 264 -6.73 13.03 -14.46
C ASN A 264 -7.91 12.21 -13.92
N PHE A 265 -8.68 11.59 -14.80
CA PHE A 265 -9.77 10.69 -14.41
C PHE A 265 -9.22 9.49 -13.61
N PHE A 266 -8.18 8.81 -14.09
CA PHE A 266 -7.54 7.69 -13.38
C PHE A 266 -7.04 8.10 -11.99
N LEU A 267 -6.30 9.20 -11.88
CA LEU A 267 -5.82 9.70 -10.60
C LEU A 267 -6.97 10.11 -9.66
N SER A 268 -8.06 10.66 -10.19
CA SER A 268 -9.24 10.99 -9.38
C SER A 268 -9.95 9.75 -8.81
N LEU A 269 -9.95 8.62 -9.52
CA LEU A 269 -10.48 7.36 -9.00
C LEU A 269 -9.71 6.90 -7.76
N PHE A 270 -8.38 6.97 -7.81
CA PHE A 270 -7.53 6.56 -6.69
C PHE A 270 -7.46 7.61 -5.57
N ASP A 271 -7.71 8.90 -5.85
CA ASP A 271 -7.93 9.90 -4.80
C ASP A 271 -9.12 9.53 -3.91
N LEU A 272 -10.20 9.04 -4.52
CA LEU A 272 -11.40 8.61 -3.81
C LEU A 272 -11.16 7.31 -3.02
N VAL A 273 -10.32 6.40 -3.54
CA VAL A 273 -9.84 5.24 -2.78
C VAL A 273 -9.05 5.69 -1.55
N ASP A 274 -8.14 6.65 -1.70
CA ASP A 274 -7.36 7.19 -0.59
C ASP A 274 -8.23 7.86 0.47
N GLN A 275 -9.30 8.56 0.07
CA GLN A 275 -10.29 9.11 0.99
C GLN A 275 -11.05 8.01 1.75
N LEU A 276 -11.46 6.93 1.07
CA LEU A 276 -12.13 5.80 1.71
C LEU A 276 -11.24 5.12 2.75
N ILE A 277 -9.97 4.85 2.40
CA ILE A 277 -9.00 4.20 3.28
C ILE A 277 -8.70 5.08 4.51
N ARG A 278 -8.47 6.39 4.31
CA ARG A 278 -8.28 7.33 5.42
C ARG A 278 -9.53 7.48 6.30
N GLY A 279 -10.72 7.28 5.74
CA GLY A 279 -11.98 7.21 6.48
C GLY A 279 -12.20 5.89 7.23
N GLY A 280 -11.22 4.97 7.23
CA GLY A 280 -11.30 3.68 7.91
C GLY A 280 -12.00 2.57 7.11
N SER A 281 -12.35 2.81 5.85
CA SER A 281 -12.95 1.79 4.99
C SER A 281 -11.89 0.86 4.42
N GLN A 282 -12.19 -0.44 4.36
CA GLN A 282 -11.34 -1.39 3.65
C GLN A 282 -11.81 -1.54 2.20
N VAL A 283 -10.88 -1.36 1.26
CA VAL A 283 -11.14 -1.53 -0.18
C VAL A 283 -10.60 -2.89 -0.63
N SER A 284 -11.45 -3.70 -1.26
CA SER A 284 -11.06 -5.03 -1.74
C SER A 284 -10.15 -4.95 -2.97
N GLU A 285 -9.29 -5.95 -3.15
CA GLU A 285 -8.43 -6.05 -4.34
C GLU A 285 -9.22 -6.07 -5.64
N SER A 286 -10.39 -6.72 -5.63
CA SER A 286 -11.30 -6.76 -6.78
C SER A 286 -11.76 -5.38 -7.22
N ILE A 287 -11.96 -4.46 -6.28
CA ILE A 287 -12.29 -3.06 -6.59
C ILE A 287 -11.06 -2.32 -7.13
N LEU A 288 -9.89 -2.51 -6.52
CA LEU A 288 -8.65 -1.91 -7.02
C LEU A 288 -8.34 -2.34 -8.46
N PHE A 289 -8.52 -3.62 -8.78
CA PHE A 289 -8.37 -4.15 -10.13
C PHE A 289 -9.41 -3.59 -11.09
N ALA A 290 -10.68 -3.50 -10.67
CA ALA A 290 -11.72 -2.92 -11.51
C ALA A 290 -11.41 -1.44 -11.83
N LEU A 291 -10.97 -0.66 -10.84
CA LEU A 291 -10.57 0.74 -11.01
C LEU A 291 -9.35 0.89 -11.92
N LEU A 292 -8.34 0.02 -11.77
CA LEU A 292 -7.16 0.00 -12.64
C LEU A 292 -7.54 -0.24 -14.11
N LEU A 293 -8.48 -1.16 -14.35
CA LEU A 293 -8.93 -1.54 -15.68
C LEU A 293 -9.95 -0.56 -16.29
N THR A 294 -10.69 0.20 -15.50
CA THR A 294 -11.77 1.06 -15.99
C THR A 294 -11.33 2.02 -17.10
N PRO A 295 -10.25 2.81 -16.97
CA PRO A 295 -9.82 3.71 -18.03
C PRO A 295 -9.36 2.97 -19.29
N PHE A 296 -8.64 1.86 -19.11
CA PHE A 296 -8.18 1.02 -20.21
C PHE A 296 -9.37 0.47 -21.01
N LEU A 297 -10.34 -0.14 -20.31
CA LEU A 297 -11.57 -0.66 -20.90
C LEU A 297 -12.35 0.41 -21.64
N ARG A 298 -12.45 1.63 -21.10
CA ARG A 298 -13.09 2.76 -21.81
C ARG A 298 -12.36 3.14 -23.10
N SER A 299 -11.04 3.01 -23.14
CA SER A 299 -10.27 3.34 -24.34
C SER A 299 -10.37 2.29 -25.45
N ILE A 300 -10.58 1.01 -25.09
CA ILE A 300 -10.62 -0.09 -26.07
C ILE A 300 -12.02 -0.60 -26.39
N THR A 301 -13.05 -0.13 -25.68
CA THR A 301 -14.45 -0.57 -25.88
C THR A 301 -15.20 0.54 -26.62
N PRO A 302 -15.18 0.57 -27.96
CA PRO A 302 -15.98 1.52 -28.71
C PRO A 302 -17.47 1.26 -28.50
N GLU A 303 -18.29 2.29 -28.71
CA GLU A 303 -19.73 2.06 -28.85
C GLU A 303 -19.99 1.31 -30.15
N HIS A 304 -20.73 0.21 -30.05
CA HIS A 304 -21.11 -0.61 -31.19
C HIS A 304 -22.58 -0.35 -31.54
N PRO A 305 -22.92 0.72 -32.29
CA PRO A 305 -24.32 1.09 -32.52
C PRO A 305 -25.11 -0.04 -33.18
N PHE A 306 -24.49 -0.81 -34.07
CA PHE A 306 -25.11 -1.85 -34.89
C PHE A 306 -25.30 -3.21 -34.20
N LEU A 307 -24.67 -3.46 -33.04
CA LEU A 307 -24.82 -4.73 -32.34
C LEU A 307 -26.12 -4.80 -31.54
N GLY A 308 -26.78 -5.95 -31.56
CA GLY A 308 -27.90 -6.26 -30.69
C GLY A 308 -27.50 -6.35 -29.21
N LYS A 309 -28.49 -6.40 -28.32
CA LYS A 309 -28.25 -6.41 -26.86
C LYS A 309 -27.40 -7.61 -26.42
N ARG A 310 -27.61 -8.78 -27.04
CA ARG A 310 -26.89 -10.01 -26.73
C ARG A 310 -25.45 -9.96 -27.22
N GLU A 311 -25.19 -9.51 -28.45
CA GLU A 311 -23.82 -9.38 -28.94
C GLU A 311 -23.04 -8.33 -28.15
N LYS A 312 -23.66 -7.18 -27.82
CA LYS A 312 -23.04 -6.16 -26.94
C LYS A 312 -22.60 -6.74 -25.60
N TYR A 313 -23.43 -7.59 -25.00
CA TYR A 313 -23.11 -8.24 -23.73
C TYR A 313 -21.93 -9.22 -23.88
N LEU A 314 -21.96 -10.08 -24.90
CA LEU A 314 -20.91 -11.06 -25.16
C LEU A 314 -19.57 -10.40 -25.49
N TYR A 315 -19.58 -9.41 -26.37
CA TYR A 315 -18.41 -8.61 -26.72
C TYR A 315 -17.79 -8.00 -25.47
N ARG A 316 -18.58 -7.28 -24.66
CA ARG A 316 -18.09 -6.66 -23.42
C ARG A 316 -17.52 -7.68 -22.44
N MET A 317 -18.15 -8.84 -22.30
CA MET A 317 -17.64 -9.91 -21.45
C MET A 317 -16.29 -10.42 -21.94
N GLN A 318 -16.13 -10.63 -23.25
CA GLN A 318 -14.87 -11.05 -23.85
C GLN A 318 -13.79 -9.99 -23.69
N THR A 319 -14.10 -8.71 -23.93
CA THR A 319 -13.16 -7.59 -23.75
C THR A 319 -12.69 -7.47 -22.30
N ILE A 320 -13.60 -7.57 -21.32
CA ILE A 320 -13.24 -7.50 -19.89
C ILE A 320 -12.35 -8.68 -19.49
N ARG A 321 -12.70 -9.90 -19.92
CA ARG A 321 -11.88 -11.09 -19.63
C ARG A 321 -10.50 -10.99 -20.25
N TRP A 322 -10.44 -10.60 -21.52
CA TRP A 322 -9.18 -10.37 -22.21
C TRP A 322 -8.32 -9.33 -21.49
N ALA A 323 -8.88 -8.18 -21.10
CA ALA A 323 -8.14 -7.15 -20.38
C ALA A 323 -7.62 -7.63 -19.03
N ILE A 324 -8.43 -8.38 -18.27
CA ILE A 324 -8.01 -9.01 -17.01
C ILE A 324 -6.84 -9.97 -17.26
N ASP A 325 -6.94 -10.81 -18.30
CA ASP A 325 -5.90 -11.79 -18.58
C ASP A 325 -4.60 -11.13 -19.05
N GLN A 326 -4.67 -10.11 -19.90
CA GLN A 326 -3.47 -9.39 -20.35
C GLN A 326 -2.79 -8.61 -19.21
N ILE A 327 -3.56 -7.87 -18.41
CA ILE A 327 -3.00 -6.92 -17.43
C ILE A 327 -2.70 -7.60 -16.08
N LEU A 328 -3.55 -8.53 -15.63
CA LEU A 328 -3.47 -9.08 -14.27
C LEU A 328 -2.86 -10.50 -14.23
N THR A 329 -3.04 -11.34 -15.25
CA THR A 329 -2.49 -12.70 -15.18
C THR A 329 -0.97 -12.77 -15.08
N PRO A 330 -0.16 -11.89 -15.72
CA PRO A 330 1.30 -11.91 -15.57
C PRO A 330 1.78 -11.79 -14.12
N PHE A 331 1.00 -11.14 -13.24
CA PHE A 331 1.36 -10.85 -11.84
C PHE A 331 0.89 -11.90 -10.83
N SER A 332 0.37 -13.05 -11.30
CA SER A 332 -0.12 -14.12 -10.42
C SER A 332 -1.16 -13.63 -9.39
N PHE A 333 -2.03 -12.68 -9.74
CA PHE A 333 -3.10 -12.22 -8.84
C PHE A 333 -4.09 -13.35 -8.50
N PRO A 334 -4.68 -13.36 -7.28
CA PRO A 334 -5.60 -14.41 -6.88
C PRO A 334 -6.78 -14.56 -7.84
N ARG A 335 -7.07 -15.80 -8.25
CA ARG A 335 -8.15 -16.11 -9.21
C ARG A 335 -9.51 -15.58 -8.75
N GLY A 336 -9.83 -15.76 -7.46
CA GLY A 336 -11.08 -15.24 -6.88
C GLY A 336 -11.22 -13.72 -6.99
N SER A 337 -10.13 -12.98 -6.76
CA SER A 337 -10.12 -11.52 -6.89
C SER A 337 -10.33 -11.07 -8.33
N LYS A 338 -9.71 -11.77 -9.31
CA LYS A 338 -9.90 -11.53 -10.76
C LYS A 338 -11.33 -11.82 -11.22
N GLU A 339 -11.90 -12.95 -10.81
CA GLU A 339 -13.28 -13.32 -11.16
C GLU A 339 -14.29 -12.33 -10.59
N MET A 340 -14.08 -11.89 -9.34
CA MET A 340 -14.92 -10.87 -8.71
C MET A 340 -14.81 -9.52 -9.44
N ALA A 341 -13.60 -9.09 -9.82
CA ALA A 341 -13.40 -7.88 -10.63
C ALA A 341 -14.15 -7.95 -11.97
N CYS A 342 -14.09 -9.09 -12.66
CA CYS A 342 -14.86 -9.32 -13.89
C CYS A 342 -16.38 -9.16 -13.66
N GLN A 343 -16.91 -9.72 -12.56
CA GLN A 343 -18.33 -9.61 -12.22
C GLN A 343 -18.74 -8.18 -11.89
N ILE A 344 -17.93 -7.45 -11.13
CA ILE A 344 -18.12 -6.04 -10.80
C ILE A 344 -18.19 -5.18 -12.08
N LEU A 345 -17.24 -5.37 -13.00
CA LEU A 345 -17.16 -4.61 -14.26
C LEU A 345 -18.34 -4.92 -15.19
N MET A 346 -18.77 -6.19 -15.26
CA MET A 346 -19.95 -6.59 -16.03
C MET A 346 -21.24 -6.02 -15.43
N ALA A 347 -21.34 -5.94 -14.10
CA ALA A 347 -22.50 -5.41 -13.41
C ALA A 347 -22.75 -3.92 -13.70
N GLN A 348 -21.72 -3.15 -14.08
CA GLN A 348 -21.87 -1.72 -14.41
C GLN A 348 -22.91 -1.45 -15.51
N SER A 349 -22.96 -2.30 -16.54
CA SER A 349 -23.96 -2.17 -17.61
C SER A 349 -25.38 -2.48 -17.09
N ILE A 350 -25.50 -3.53 -16.27
CA ILE A 350 -26.78 -3.95 -15.68
C ILE A 350 -27.31 -2.88 -14.72
N ILE A 351 -26.44 -2.28 -13.91
CA ILE A 351 -26.78 -1.20 -12.99
C ILE A 351 -27.26 0.03 -13.77
N ARG A 352 -26.52 0.48 -14.80
CA ARG A 352 -26.92 1.61 -15.65
C ARG A 352 -28.31 1.39 -16.28
N ASN A 353 -28.56 0.20 -16.82
CA ASN A 353 -29.88 -0.15 -17.37
C ASN A 353 -30.99 -0.20 -16.29
N SER A 354 -30.67 -0.66 -15.08
CA SER A 354 -31.62 -0.72 -13.97
C SER A 354 -32.00 0.68 -13.46
N ILE A 355 -31.04 1.60 -13.44
CA ILE A 355 -31.28 3.02 -13.12
C ILE A 355 -32.22 3.65 -14.14
N GLN A 356 -31.98 3.43 -15.44
CA GLN A 356 -32.84 3.95 -16.51
C GLN A 356 -34.29 3.44 -16.40
N LYS A 357 -34.48 2.20 -15.93
CA LYS A 357 -35.80 1.61 -15.68
C LYS A 357 -36.42 2.02 -14.32
N GLY A 358 -35.68 2.73 -13.48
CA GLY A 358 -36.13 3.15 -12.15
C GLY A 358 -36.23 2.02 -11.10
N ILE A 359 -35.78 0.80 -11.40
CA ILE A 359 -35.93 -0.36 -10.49
C ILE A 359 -34.65 -1.21 -10.46
N ILE A 360 -34.15 -1.51 -9.26
CA ILE A 360 -33.06 -2.47 -9.04
C ILE A 360 -33.64 -3.84 -8.65
N PRO A 361 -33.53 -4.87 -9.53
CA PRO A 361 -34.09 -6.19 -9.27
C PRO A 361 -33.57 -6.83 -7.98
N LYS A 362 -34.45 -7.48 -7.20
CA LYS A 362 -34.05 -8.20 -5.97
C LYS A 362 -32.95 -9.24 -6.24
N ARG A 363 -33.05 -9.96 -7.37
CA ARG A 363 -32.03 -10.94 -7.80
C ARG A 363 -30.64 -10.32 -7.98
N LEU A 364 -30.55 -9.07 -8.43
CA LEU A 364 -29.28 -8.35 -8.57
C LEU A 364 -28.73 -7.95 -7.19
N ARG A 365 -29.60 -7.46 -6.29
CA ARG A 365 -29.22 -7.06 -4.91
C ARG A 365 -28.67 -8.22 -4.08
N MET A 366 -29.10 -9.45 -4.36
CA MET A 366 -28.64 -10.66 -3.66
C MET A 366 -27.28 -11.18 -4.16
N LYS A 367 -26.70 -10.61 -5.23
CA LYS A 367 -25.40 -11.06 -5.74
C LYS A 367 -24.27 -10.60 -4.83
N LYS A 368 -23.27 -11.47 -4.62
CA LYS A 368 -22.09 -11.20 -3.77
C LYS A 368 -21.35 -9.92 -4.20
N TYR A 369 -21.21 -9.70 -5.51
CA TYR A 369 -20.54 -8.53 -6.09
C TYR A 369 -21.38 -7.23 -6.04
N PHE A 370 -22.65 -7.26 -5.61
CA PHE A 370 -23.55 -6.12 -5.78
C PHE A 370 -23.06 -4.87 -5.05
N LYS A 371 -22.67 -5.00 -3.77
CA LYS A 371 -22.14 -3.88 -2.99
C LYS A 371 -20.91 -3.26 -3.65
N GLU A 372 -19.97 -4.10 -4.06
CA GLU A 372 -18.74 -3.67 -4.75
C GLU A 372 -19.04 -3.03 -6.10
N ALA A 373 -20.02 -3.54 -6.86
CA ALA A 373 -20.46 -2.92 -8.09
C ALA A 373 -21.10 -1.54 -7.89
N VAL A 374 -21.86 -1.35 -6.80
CA VAL A 374 -22.38 -0.03 -6.41
C VAL A 374 -21.26 0.89 -5.97
N LEU A 375 -20.26 0.39 -5.23
CA LEU A 375 -19.07 1.16 -4.83
C LEU A 375 -18.31 1.66 -6.06
N LEU A 376 -17.98 0.78 -7.02
CA LEU A 376 -17.32 1.17 -8.27
C LEU A 376 -18.14 2.23 -9.03
N PHE A 377 -19.46 2.04 -9.14
CA PHE A 377 -20.34 3.02 -9.79
C PHE A 377 -20.28 4.38 -9.08
N GLY A 378 -20.33 4.39 -7.76
CA GLY A 378 -20.23 5.61 -6.97
C GLY A 378 -18.90 6.32 -7.15
N ILE A 379 -17.78 5.58 -7.12
CA ILE A 379 -16.45 6.13 -7.39
C ILE A 379 -16.38 6.74 -8.79
N GLU A 380 -16.85 6.04 -9.81
CA GLU A 380 -16.89 6.56 -11.17
C GLU A 380 -17.78 7.81 -11.31
N ALA A 381 -18.91 7.86 -10.62
CA ALA A 381 -19.83 9.00 -10.67
C ALA A 381 -19.19 10.25 -10.05
N GLN A 382 -18.59 10.15 -8.86
CA GLN A 382 -17.95 11.30 -8.21
C GLN A 382 -16.76 11.81 -8.99
N ALA A 383 -15.93 10.90 -9.51
CA ALA A 383 -14.77 11.24 -10.33
C ALA A 383 -15.18 12.05 -11.58
N LYS A 384 -16.43 11.91 -12.04
CA LYS A 384 -17.02 12.70 -13.13
C LYS A 384 -17.82 13.93 -12.68
N GLY A 385 -18.01 14.14 -11.37
CA GLY A 385 -18.93 15.15 -10.85
C GLY A 385 -20.42 14.79 -11.02
N GLU A 386 -20.74 13.54 -11.31
CA GLU A 386 -22.11 13.04 -11.44
C GLU A 386 -22.69 12.66 -10.05
N ARG A 387 -23.99 12.87 -9.84
CA ARG A 387 -24.66 12.44 -8.61
C ARG A 387 -25.05 10.95 -8.68
N VAL A 388 -24.84 10.21 -7.60
CA VAL A 388 -25.34 8.84 -7.49
C VAL A 388 -26.87 8.85 -7.36
N PRO A 389 -27.60 8.13 -8.23
CA PRO A 389 -29.06 8.04 -8.16
C PRO A 389 -29.54 7.57 -6.79
N ARG A 390 -30.59 8.21 -6.27
CA ARG A 390 -31.21 7.88 -4.97
C ARG A 390 -31.55 6.40 -4.84
N LEU A 391 -32.00 5.79 -5.95
CA LEU A 391 -32.30 4.37 -6.06
C LEU A 391 -31.13 3.47 -5.64
N LEU A 392 -29.89 3.81 -6.01
CA LEU A 392 -28.70 3.06 -5.59
C LEU A 392 -28.36 3.34 -4.12
N ARG A 393 -28.40 4.62 -3.71
CA ARG A 393 -28.09 5.06 -2.33
C ARG A 393 -28.94 4.34 -1.28
N GLU A 394 -30.22 4.11 -1.57
CA GLU A 394 -31.13 3.43 -0.64
C GLU A 394 -30.84 1.92 -0.51
N THR A 395 -30.24 1.29 -1.53
CA THR A 395 -30.00 -0.16 -1.58
C THR A 395 -28.73 -0.64 -0.90
N VAL A 396 -27.83 0.27 -0.50
CA VAL A 396 -26.56 -0.06 0.16
C VAL A 396 -26.46 0.63 1.53
N PRO A 397 -25.54 0.19 2.41
CA PRO A 397 -25.20 0.93 3.63
C PRO A 397 -24.71 2.35 3.33
N SER A 398 -24.96 3.32 4.23
CA SER A 398 -24.62 4.74 4.01
C SER A 398 -23.12 5.01 4.06
N ASP A 399 -22.39 4.20 4.81
CA ASP A 399 -20.93 4.19 4.95
C ASP A 399 -20.22 3.73 3.67
N LEU A 400 -20.89 2.97 2.80
CA LEU A 400 -20.29 2.50 1.53
C LEU A 400 -19.95 3.66 0.58
N LEU A 401 -20.74 4.73 0.61
CA LEU A 401 -20.58 5.91 -0.24
C LEU A 401 -20.62 7.17 0.66
N PRO A 402 -19.54 7.47 1.41
CA PRO A 402 -19.58 8.48 2.45
C PRO A 402 -19.87 9.90 1.92
N TRP A 403 -19.67 10.12 0.63
CA TRP A 403 -19.86 11.41 -0.06
C TRP A 403 -21.33 11.67 -0.38
N TRP A 404 -22.19 10.65 -0.26
CA TRP A 404 -23.63 10.76 -0.45
C TRP A 404 -24.41 10.00 0.62
N PRO A 405 -24.51 10.57 1.84
CA PRO A 405 -25.29 9.96 2.91
C PRO A 405 -26.76 9.78 2.52
N LYS A 406 -27.43 8.82 3.17
CA LYS A 406 -28.88 8.66 3.03
C LYS A 406 -29.57 9.92 3.55
N GLU A 407 -30.48 10.46 2.75
CA GLU A 407 -31.39 11.50 3.22
C GLU A 407 -32.25 10.91 4.34
N LEU A 408 -31.94 11.24 5.60
CA LEU A 408 -32.81 10.94 6.72
C LEU A 408 -34.15 11.62 6.45
N LYS A 409 -35.23 10.83 6.32
CA LYS A 409 -36.59 11.39 6.29
C LYS A 409 -36.80 12.14 7.61
N ILE A 410 -36.71 13.47 7.57
CA ILE A 410 -37.17 14.33 8.66
C ILE A 410 -38.66 14.01 8.85
N ARG A 411 -39.00 13.27 9.90
CA ARG A 411 -40.38 13.06 10.31
C ARG A 411 -40.91 14.40 10.79
N TYR A 412 -41.61 15.13 9.92
CA TYR A 412 -42.50 16.20 10.37
C TYR A 412 -43.54 15.58 11.30
N ARG A 413 -43.38 15.77 12.61
CA ARG A 413 -44.45 15.56 13.58
C ARG A 413 -45.53 16.59 13.24
N LYS A 414 -46.59 16.18 12.54
CA LYS A 414 -47.83 16.96 12.45
C LYS A 414 -48.29 17.24 13.88
N SER A 415 -48.17 18.48 14.34
CA SER A 415 -48.83 18.95 15.54
C SER A 415 -50.34 18.79 15.31
N ARG A 416 -50.96 17.91 16.09
CA ARG A 416 -52.42 17.83 16.21
C ARG A 416 -52.89 19.20 16.71
N TRP A 417 -53.58 19.93 15.87
CA TRP A 417 -54.44 21.04 16.30
C TRP A 417 -55.41 20.49 17.35
N ARG A 418 -55.26 20.93 18.60
CA ARG A 418 -56.31 20.79 19.61
C ARG A 418 -57.26 21.96 19.42
N SER A 419 -58.48 21.65 19.03
CA SER A 419 -59.64 22.52 19.13
C SER A 419 -59.80 23.01 20.57
N VAL A 420 -59.80 24.33 20.76
CA VAL A 420 -60.14 24.98 22.02
C VAL A 420 -61.68 25.08 22.09
N PRO A 421 -62.35 24.70 23.19
CA PRO A 421 -63.79 24.84 23.31
C PRO A 421 -64.18 26.29 23.60
N LYS A 422 -65.27 26.75 22.97
CA LYS A 422 -65.98 27.98 23.28
C LYS A 422 -66.30 28.03 24.79
N LYS A 423 -65.99 29.15 25.44
CA LYS A 423 -66.63 29.53 26.71
C LYS A 423 -67.74 30.53 26.40
N GLU A 424 -68.96 30.11 26.69
CA GLU A 424 -70.10 30.98 26.94
C GLU A 424 -70.02 31.47 28.39
N THR A 425 -70.56 32.69 28.60
CA THR A 425 -70.77 33.43 29.86
C THR A 425 -69.53 33.92 30.60
#